data_AF-A0A3D1R472-F1
#
_entry.id   AF-A0A3D1R472-F1
#
_cell.length_a   1.000
_cell.length_b   1.000
_cell.length_c   1.000
_cell.angle_alpha   90.00
_cell.angle_beta   90.00
_cell.angle_gamma   90.00
#
_symmetry.space_group_name_H-M   'P 1'
#
loop_
_entity.id
_entity.type
_entity.pdbx_description
1 polymer ?
#
loop_
_entity_poly.entity_id
_entity_poly.type
_entity_poly.pdbx_seq_one_letter_code
_entity_poly.pdbx_strand_id
1 'polypeptide(L)'
;MSIGELLGESDNPLNQEERQRLQELVVATARRYLVCRRFIDLYGPLGAGVQAVPLVDLGSSTPGAVDLTGEAETSAVAPSSRSFKPLPIIY
;
A
#
# COMPACT_ATOMS: atom_id res chain seq x y z
N MET A 1 -11.92 15.74 -9.87
CA MET A 1 -11.37 16.36 -8.65
C MET A 1 -9.88 16.06 -8.62
N SER A 2 -9.05 17.07 -8.81
CA SER A 2 -7.59 16.95 -8.75
C SER A 2 -7.13 16.83 -7.28
N ILE A 3 -5.96 16.23 -7.04
CA ILE A 3 -5.38 16.12 -5.68
C ILE A 3 -5.17 17.52 -5.06
N GLY A 4 -4.87 18.53 -5.89
CA GLY A 4 -4.69 19.91 -5.44
C GLY A 4 -5.98 20.58 -5.00
N GLU A 5 -7.11 20.26 -5.63
CA GLU A 5 -8.44 20.74 -5.21
C GLU A 5 -8.84 20.11 -3.87
N LEU A 6 -8.54 18.83 -3.66
CA LEU A 6 -8.78 18.14 -2.38
C LEU A 6 -7.99 18.78 -1.23
N LEU A 7 -6.77 19.22 -1.51
CA LEU A 7 -5.87 19.83 -0.53
C LEU A 7 -6.12 21.33 -0.32
N GLY A 8 -7.14 21.91 -0.96
CA GLY A 8 -7.47 23.32 -0.82
C GLY A 8 -6.39 24.26 -1.38
N GLU A 9 -5.70 23.87 -2.45
CA GLU A 9 -4.63 24.69 -3.05
C GLU A 9 -5.12 26.07 -3.50
N SER A 10 -6.40 26.19 -3.87
CA SER A 10 -7.05 27.43 -4.31
C SER A 10 -7.15 28.50 -3.24
N ASP A 11 -7.35 28.10 -1.97
CA ASP A 11 -7.55 29.00 -0.82
C ASP A 11 -6.31 29.06 0.10
N ASN A 12 -5.18 28.54 -0.38
CA ASN A 12 -3.97 28.48 0.43
C ASN A 12 -3.35 29.89 0.59
N PRO A 13 -3.17 30.41 1.82
CA PRO A 13 -2.63 31.75 2.05
C PRO A 13 -1.12 31.86 1.74
N LEU A 14 -0.44 30.75 1.42
CA LEU A 14 0.99 30.71 1.15
C LEU A 14 1.32 30.91 -0.33
N ASN A 15 2.44 31.58 -0.60
CA ASN A 15 2.99 31.61 -1.94
C ASN A 15 3.59 30.24 -2.35
N GLN A 16 3.95 30.09 -3.63
CA GLN A 16 4.40 28.80 -4.16
C GLN A 16 5.71 28.31 -3.53
N GLU A 17 6.66 29.21 -3.28
CA GLU A 17 7.94 28.85 -2.65
C GLU A 17 7.76 28.41 -1.19
N GLU A 18 6.96 29.14 -0.42
CA GLU A 18 6.64 28.83 0.98
C GLU A 18 5.95 27.48 1.09
N ARG A 19 4.98 27.22 0.21
CA ARG A 19 4.26 25.94 0.15
C ARG A 19 5.19 24.79 -0.19
N GLN A 20 6.09 24.96 -1.16
CA GLN A 20 7.06 23.93 -1.51
C GLN A 20 8.00 23.65 -0.35
N ARG A 21 8.56 24.69 0.30
CA ARG A 21 9.40 24.53 1.50
C ARG A 21 8.68 23.79 2.62
N LEU A 22 7.40 24.09 2.84
CA LEU A 22 6.58 23.41 3.83
C LEU A 22 6.41 21.92 3.50
N GLN A 23 6.03 21.59 2.26
CA GLN A 23 5.85 20.20 1.82
C GLN A 23 7.15 19.39 1.96
N GLU A 24 8.28 19.98 1.56
CA GLU A 24 9.60 19.35 1.70
C GLU A 24 9.94 19.05 3.17
N LEU A 25 9.69 20.02 4.07
CA LEU A 25 9.94 19.85 5.50
C LEU A 25 9.06 18.75 6.11
N VAL A 26 7.78 18.69 5.75
CA VAL A 26 6.84 17.66 6.21
C VAL A 26 7.31 16.27 5.77
N VAL A 27 7.64 16.11 4.49
CA VAL A 27 8.10 14.82 3.95
C VAL A 27 9.42 14.40 4.58
N ALA A 28 10.38 15.33 4.73
CA ALA A 28 11.66 15.06 5.35
C ALA A 28 11.51 14.62 6.82
N THR A 29 10.63 15.27 7.56
CA THR A 29 10.34 14.94 8.96
C THR A 29 9.65 13.59 9.07
N ALA A 30 8.59 13.35 8.28
CA ALA A 30 7.86 12.08 8.29
C ALA A 30 8.78 10.89 7.94
N ARG A 31 9.68 11.04 6.96
CA ARG A 31 10.66 9.99 6.59
C ARG A 31 11.59 9.61 7.75
N ARG A 32 11.93 10.54 8.65
CA ARG A 32 12.79 10.27 9.81
C ARG A 32 12.07 9.46 10.89
N TYR A 33 10.78 9.72 11.10
CA TYR A 33 10.01 9.09 12.19
C TYR A 33 9.26 7.80 11.78
N LEU A 34 8.90 7.64 10.50
CA LEU A 34 8.17 6.45 10.02
C LEU A 34 9.10 5.24 9.83
N VAL A 35 9.44 4.57 10.94
CA VAL A 35 10.39 3.46 10.96
C VAL A 35 9.92 2.20 10.24
N CYS A 36 8.62 1.86 10.27
CA CYS A 36 8.10 0.63 9.68
C CYS A 36 8.32 0.56 8.15
N ARG A 37 8.33 1.72 7.47
CA ARG A 37 8.58 1.81 6.01
C ARG A 37 10.00 1.41 5.60
N ARG A 38 10.91 1.20 6.56
CA ARG A 38 12.27 0.69 6.31
C ARG A 38 12.32 -0.84 6.25
N PHE A 39 11.31 -1.51 6.80
CA PHE A 39 11.25 -2.97 6.91
C PHE A 39 10.16 -3.58 6.04
N ILE A 40 9.11 -2.81 5.73
CA ILE A 40 7.99 -3.23 4.90
C ILE A 40 7.92 -2.30 3.70
N ASP A 41 7.92 -2.90 2.51
CA ASP A 41 7.81 -2.18 1.25
C ASP A 41 6.47 -1.45 1.14
N LEU A 42 6.51 -0.27 0.52
CA LEU A 42 5.33 0.54 0.32
C LEU A 42 4.52 0.02 -0.88
N TYR A 43 3.22 -0.18 -0.65
CA TYR A 43 2.25 -0.48 -1.69
C TYR A 43 1.41 0.77 -1.99
N GLY A 44 1.39 1.23 -3.24
CA GLY A 44 0.72 2.46 -3.67
C GLY A 44 1.68 3.46 -4.32
N PRO A 45 1.21 4.64 -4.78
CA PRO A 45 0.05 5.40 -4.29
C PRO A 45 -1.27 5.02 -4.98
N LEU A 46 -2.30 4.76 -4.19
CA LEU A 46 -3.62 4.36 -4.69
C LEU A 46 -4.54 5.55 -5.00
N GLY A 47 -4.19 6.74 -4.52
CA GLY A 47 -5.00 7.95 -4.65
C GLY A 47 -6.11 8.06 -3.60
N ALA A 48 -6.67 9.26 -3.47
CA ALA A 48 -7.63 9.60 -2.41
C ALA A 48 -9.02 8.95 -2.59
N GLY A 49 -9.32 8.40 -3.77
CA GLY A 49 -10.60 7.77 -4.07
C GLY A 49 -10.68 6.28 -3.74
N VAL A 50 -9.57 5.64 -3.37
CA VAL A 50 -9.53 4.19 -3.11
C VAL A 50 -9.87 3.92 -1.65
N GLN A 51 -10.95 3.16 -1.42
CA GLN A 51 -11.47 2.87 -0.08
C GLN A 51 -11.10 1.47 0.42
N ALA A 52 -10.66 0.56 -0.45
CA ALA A 52 -10.28 -0.79 -0.07
C ALA A 52 -9.19 -1.36 -0.98
N VAL A 53 -8.31 -2.20 -0.41
CA VAL A 53 -7.25 -2.90 -1.14
C VAL A 53 -7.55 -4.40 -1.13
N PRO A 54 -7.50 -5.09 -2.28
CA PRO A 54 -7.59 -6.54 -2.32
C PRO A 54 -6.32 -7.16 -1.72
N LEU A 55 -6.50 -8.08 -0.78
CA LEU A 55 -5.45 -8.93 -0.22
C LEU A 55 -5.74 -10.38 -0.63
N VAL A 56 -4.72 -11.06 -1.16
CA VAL A 56 -4.80 -12.49 -1.45
C VAL A 56 -4.18 -13.23 -0.28
N ASP A 57 -4.96 -14.09 0.35
CA ASP A 57 -4.48 -14.97 1.39
C ASP A 57 -3.91 -16.21 0.71
N LEU A 58 -2.63 -16.48 0.97
CA LEU A 58 -2.03 -17.77 0.65
C LEU A 58 -2.38 -18.72 1.80
N GLY A 59 -3.02 -19.84 1.46
CA GLY A 59 -3.35 -20.88 2.42
C GLY A 59 -2.11 -21.58 2.98
N SER A 60 -2.33 -22.68 3.70
CA SER A 60 -1.24 -23.51 4.21
C SER A 60 -0.34 -23.97 3.06
N SER A 61 0.93 -23.56 3.09
CA SER A 61 1.94 -24.05 2.17
C SER A 61 2.27 -25.50 2.52
N THR A 62 1.83 -26.41 1.67
CA THR A 62 2.27 -27.80 1.68
C THR A 62 3.66 -27.88 1.03
N PRO A 63 4.65 -28.56 1.64
CA PRO A 63 5.94 -28.80 1.01
C PRO A 63 5.74 -29.41 -0.38
N GLY A 64 6.49 -28.92 -1.37
CA GLY A 64 6.49 -29.51 -2.70
C GLY A 64 6.98 -30.96 -2.61
N ALA A 65 6.16 -31.90 -3.06
CA ALA A 65 6.55 -33.29 -3.23
C ALA A 65 7.05 -33.49 -4.67
N VAL A 66 8.13 -34.26 -4.83
CA VAL A 66 8.60 -34.71 -6.13
C VAL A 66 8.41 -36.21 -6.17
N ASP A 67 7.58 -36.68 -7.10
CA ASP A 67 7.38 -38.10 -7.35
C ASP A 67 8.06 -38.50 -8.67
N LEU A 68 8.67 -39.67 -8.70
CA LEU A 68 9.37 -40.22 -9.87
C LEU A 68 8.38 -40.73 -10.93
N THR A 69 7.20 -41.15 -10.50
CA THR A 69 6.17 -41.75 -11.35
C THR A 69 5.01 -40.80 -11.69
N GLY A 70 4.85 -39.72 -10.92
CA GLY A 70 3.76 -38.75 -11.07
C GLY A 70 2.40 -39.30 -10.62
N GLU A 71 2.37 -40.38 -9.86
CA GLU A 71 1.14 -41.02 -9.36
C GLU A 71 0.61 -40.33 -8.10
N ALA A 72 1.50 -39.69 -7.33
CA ALA A 72 1.12 -38.90 -6.17
C ALA A 72 0.59 -37.52 -6.61
N GLU A 73 -0.56 -37.11 -6.08
CA GLU A 73 -0.99 -35.70 -6.13
C GLU A 73 0.07 -34.84 -5.42
N THR A 74 0.92 -34.20 -6.21
CA THR A 74 1.96 -33.31 -5.71
C THR A 74 1.31 -31.98 -5.37
N SER A 75 1.51 -31.54 -4.13
CA SER A 75 0.76 -30.45 -3.53
C SER A 75 0.92 -29.13 -4.32
N ALA A 76 -0.16 -28.69 -4.97
CA ALA A 76 -0.18 -27.42 -5.70
C ALA A 76 -0.44 -26.25 -4.74
N VAL A 77 0.41 -25.24 -4.76
CA VAL A 77 0.19 -24.00 -4.00
C VAL A 77 -0.86 -23.17 -4.73
N ALA A 78 -2.09 -23.16 -4.20
CA ALA A 78 -3.18 -22.33 -4.69
C ALA A 78 -3.52 -21.20 -3.69
N PRO A 79 -3.95 -20.02 -4.16
CA PRO A 79 -4.47 -18.98 -3.29
C PRO A 79 -5.74 -19.47 -2.58
N SER A 80 -5.84 -19.27 -1.26
CA SER A 80 -6.97 -19.80 -0.49
C SER A 80 -8.20 -18.90 -0.56
N SER A 81 -7.99 -17.59 -0.50
CA SER A 81 -9.08 -16.61 -0.49
C SER A 81 -8.60 -15.24 -0.91
N ARG A 82 -9.55 -14.38 -1.30
CA ARG A 82 -9.32 -12.96 -1.53
C ARG A 82 -10.19 -12.17 -0.58
N SER A 83 -9.59 -11.33 0.25
CA SER A 83 -10.29 -10.41 1.14
C SER A 83 -10.07 -8.96 0.71
N PHE A 84 -11.01 -8.07 1.04
CA PHE A 84 -10.86 -6.63 0.82
C PHE A 84 -10.61 -5.96 2.16
N LYS A 85 -9.48 -5.26 2.30
CA LYS A 85 -9.13 -4.53 3.53
C LYS A 85 -9.47 -3.05 3.34
N PRO A 86 -10.32 -2.45 4.19
CA PRO A 86 -10.66 -1.04 4.09
C PRO A 86 -9.44 -0.18 4.42
N LEU A 87 -9.25 0.91 3.67
CA LEU A 87 -8.26 1.93 3.98
C LEU A 87 -8.89 2.98 4.91
N PRO A 88 -8.26 3.30 6.05
CA PRO A 88 -8.78 4.34 6.93
C PRO A 88 -8.66 5.71 6.23
N ILE A 89 -9.80 6.38 6.09
CA ILE A 89 -9.85 7.77 5.65
C ILE A 89 -9.68 8.64 6.90
N ILE A 90 -8.54 9.34 6.99
CA ILE A 90 -8.30 10.32 8.04
C ILE A 90 -8.86 11.65 7.53
N TYR A 91 -9.85 12.18 8.25
CA TYR A 91 -10.43 13.52 8.02
C TYR A 91 -9.61 14.60 8.72
#